data_AF-A0A2E2JDN0-F1
#
_entry.id   AF-A0A2E2JDN0-F1
#
_cell.length_a   1.000
_cell.length_b   1.000
_cell.length_c   1.000
_cell.angle_alpha   90.00
_cell.angle_beta   90.00
_cell.angle_gamma   90.00
#
_symmetry.space_group_name_H-M   'P 1'
#
loop_
_entity.id
_entity.type
_entity.pdbx_description
1 polymer ?
#
loop_
_entity_poly.entity_id
_entity_poly.type
_entity_poly.pdbx_seq_one_letter_code
_entity_poly.pdbx_strand_id
1 'polypeptide(L)' 'MTTASSKLKQAAHALIDHLPEHATWRDVACQAATRAEAEEGLADIEAGRVVDGDQVLRWIDSWGTGQECDAPQPQSR' A
#
# COMPACT_ATOMS: atom_id res chain seq x y z
N MET A 1 -16.18 -18.82 -5.66
CA MET A 1 -14.96 -18.63 -4.82
C MET A 1 -13.71 -19.29 -5.38
N THR A 2 -13.80 -20.21 -6.36
CA THR A 2 -12.64 -20.96 -6.90
C THR A 2 -11.66 -20.09 -7.69
N THR A 3 -12.15 -19.08 -8.42
CA THR A 3 -11.31 -18.21 -9.27
C THR A 3 -10.42 -17.27 -8.46
N ALA A 4 -10.92 -16.67 -7.38
CA ALA A 4 -10.14 -15.76 -6.54
C ALA A 4 -9.00 -16.49 -5.80
N SER A 5 -9.28 -17.69 -5.26
CA SER A 5 -8.26 -18.55 -4.65
C SER A 5 -7.22 -19.02 -5.67
N SER A 6 -7.64 -19.33 -6.91
CA SER A 6 -6.72 -19.67 -8.00
C SER A 6 -5.78 -18.50 -8.34
N LYS A 7 -6.31 -17.28 -8.42
CA LYS A 7 -5.51 -16.07 -8.67
C LYS A 7 -4.50 -15.80 -7.55
N LEU A 8 -4.90 -15.94 -6.29
CA LEU A 8 -3.99 -15.79 -5.15
C LEU A 8 -2.83 -16.80 -5.22
N LYS A 9 -3.14 -18.07 -5.48
CA LYS A 9 -2.11 -19.11 -5.60
C LYS A 9 -1.14 -18.81 -6.75
N GLN A 10 -1.64 -18.41 -7.91
CA GLN A 10 -0.82 -18.03 -9.05
C GLN A 10 0.09 -16.84 -8.74
N ALA A 11 -0.45 -15.81 -8.07
CA ALA A 11 0.33 -14.65 -7.64
C ALA A 11 1.43 -15.01 -6.63
N ALA A 12 1.13 -15.91 -5.69
CA ALA A 12 2.11 -16.41 -4.73
C ALA A 12 3.24 -17.20 -5.40
N HIS A 13 2.90 -18.06 -6.37
CA HIS A 13 3.91 -18.76 -7.18
C HIS A 13 4.81 -17.78 -7.93
N ALA A 14 4.22 -16.81 -8.64
CA ALA A 14 5.00 -15.81 -9.38
C ALA A 14 5.90 -14.96 -8.48
N LEU A 15 5.46 -14.65 -7.25
CA LEU A 15 6.28 -13.96 -6.25
C LEU A 15 7.49 -14.82 -5.87
N ILE A 16 7.28 -16.09 -5.56
CA ILE A 16 8.36 -17.02 -5.18
C ILE A 16 9.37 -17.19 -6.33
N ASP A 17 8.89 -17.31 -7.57
CA ASP A 17 9.75 -17.49 -8.75
C ASP A 17 10.69 -16.30 -9.03
N HIS A 18 10.37 -15.11 -8.52
CA HIS A 18 11.21 -13.90 -8.65
C HIS A 18 12.16 -13.67 -7.47
N LEU A 19 12.05 -14.46 -6.40
CA LEU A 19 12.95 -14.31 -5.26
C LEU A 19 14.36 -14.84 -5.59
N PRO A 20 15.41 -14.25 -5.02
CA PRO A 20 16.75 -14.80 -5.16
C PRO A 20 16.83 -16.18 -4.49
N GLU A 21 17.71 -17.06 -4.99
CA GLU A 21 17.89 -18.43 -4.45
C GLU A 21 18.26 -18.47 -2.95
N HIS A 22 18.86 -17.40 -2.44
CA HIS A 22 19.23 -17.27 -1.02
C HIS A 22 18.16 -16.54 -0.18
N ALA A 23 16.97 -16.33 -0.73
CA ALA A 23 15.86 -15.71 -0.02
C ALA A 23 15.48 -16.54 1.21
N THR A 24 15.17 -15.83 2.28
CA THR A 24 14.70 -16.39 3.54
C THR A 24 13.19 -16.29 3.63
N TRP A 25 12.60 -16.98 4.61
CA TRP A 25 11.18 -16.81 4.93
C TRP A 25 10.81 -15.37 5.30
N ARG A 26 11.76 -14.58 5.82
CA ARG A 26 11.54 -13.16 6.09
C ARG A 26 11.35 -12.37 4.80
N ASP A 27 12.10 -12.69 3.75
CA ASP A 27 11.99 -12.04 2.45
C ASP A 27 10.66 -12.38 1.77
N VAL A 28 10.24 -13.64 1.84
CA VAL A 28 8.91 -14.08 1.37
C VAL A 28 7.80 -13.30 2.06
N ALA A 29 7.85 -13.22 3.40
CA ALA A 29 6.85 -12.51 4.18
C ALA A 29 6.83 -11.00 3.85
N CYS A 30 8.02 -10.39 3.71
CA CYS A 30 8.14 -8.98 3.35
C CYS A 30 7.52 -8.70 1.97
N GLN A 31 7.83 -9.50 0.95
CA GLN A 31 7.30 -9.31 -0.39
C GLN A 31 5.79 -9.54 -0.46
N ALA A 32 5.28 -10.54 0.27
CA ALA A 32 3.85 -10.79 0.35
C ALA A 32 3.11 -9.61 1.02
N ALA A 33 3.68 -9.03 2.09
CA ALA A 33 3.13 -7.85 2.75
C ALA A 33 3.13 -6.63 1.83
N THR A 34 4.26 -6.31 1.17
CA THR A 34 4.34 -5.22 0.20
C THR A 34 3.32 -5.35 -0.92
N ARG A 35 3.07 -6.56 -1.41
CA ARG A 35 2.03 -6.80 -2.41
C ARG A 35 0.63 -6.55 -1.86
N ALA A 36 0.32 -7.04 -0.67
CA ALA A 36 -0.98 -6.83 -0.03
C ALA A 36 -1.25 -5.33 0.21
N GLU A 37 -0.25 -4.58 0.71
CA GLU A 37 -0.31 -3.13 0.91
C GLU A 37 -0.56 -2.38 -0.41
N ALA A 38 0.07 -2.80 -1.52
CA ALA A 38 -0.17 -2.20 -2.82
C ALA A 38 -1.59 -2.48 -3.35
N GLU A 39 -2.10 -3.70 -3.17
CA GLU A 39 -3.47 -4.07 -3.55
C GLU A 39 -4.52 -3.30 -2.72
N GLU A 40 -4.26 -3.08 -1.43
CA GLU A 40 -5.06 -2.23 -0.55
C GLU A 40 -5.03 -0.76 -1.01
N GLY A 41 -3.85 -0.20 -1.27
CA GLY A 41 -3.71 1.17 -1.76
C GLY A 41 -4.44 1.42 -3.09
N LEU A 42 -4.42 0.46 -4.02
CA LEU A 42 -5.21 0.54 -5.24
C LEU A 42 -6.72 0.54 -4.96
N ALA A 43 -7.17 -0.27 -4.00
CA ALA A 43 -8.58 -0.29 -3.59
C ALA A 43 -8.99 1.01 -2.87
N ASP A 44 -8.09 1.66 -2.14
CA ASP A 44 -8.31 2.96 -1.52
C ASP A 44 -8.45 4.07 -2.57
N ILE A 45 -7.60 4.06 -3.60
CA ILE A 45 -7.69 5.00 -4.72
C ILE A 45 -9.05 4.88 -5.42
N GLU A 46 -9.46 3.66 -5.79
CA GLU A 46 -10.73 3.41 -6.47
C GLU A 46 -11.93 3.86 -5.62
N ALA A 47 -11.86 3.64 -4.31
CA ALA A 47 -12.91 4.03 -3.37
C ALA A 47 -12.86 5.51 -2.95
N GLY A 48 -11.86 6.29 -3.40
CA GLY A 48 -11.68 7.68 -2.99
C GLY A 48 -11.29 7.85 -1.52
N ARG A 49 -10.70 6.82 -0.88
CA ARG A 49 -10.19 6.88 0.51
C ARG A 49 -8.79 7.50 0.59
N VAL A 50 -8.45 8.38 -0.35
CA VAL A 50 -7.13 9.00 -0.47
C VAL A 50 -7.22 10.52 -0.32
N VAL A 51 -6.11 11.11 0.12
CA VAL A 51 -5.92 12.57 0.22
C VAL A 51 -5.03 13.06 -0.91
N ASP A 52 -5.16 14.34 -1.25
CA ASP A 52 -4.29 14.99 -2.23
C ASP A 52 -2.85 15.11 -1.71
N GLY A 53 -1.88 14.82 -2.57
CA GLY A 53 -0.46 14.80 -2.20
C GLY A 53 0.06 16.17 -1.75
N ASP A 54 -0.36 17.26 -2.41
CA ASP A 54 0.10 18.60 -2.05
C ASP A 54 -0.47 19.03 -0.69
N GLN A 55 -1.68 18.58 -0.34
CA GLN A 55 -2.24 18.77 1.00
C GLN A 55 -1.43 18.05 2.07
N VAL A 56 -0.98 16.82 1.81
CA VAL A 56 -0.12 16.05 2.74
C VAL A 56 1.24 16.71 2.90
N LEU A 57 1.88 17.15 1.81
CA LEU A 57 3.17 17.82 1.88
C LEU A 57 3.10 19.11 2.69
N ARG A 58 2.08 19.95 2.47
CA ARG A 58 1.87 21.16 3.29
C ARG A 58 1.66 20.84 4.77
N TRP A 59 0.93 19.77 5.06
CA TRP A 59 0.72 19.33 6.44
C TRP A 59 2.04 18.90 7.09
N ILE A 60 2.82 18.06 6.43
CA ILE A 60 4.15 17.61 6.91
C ILE A 60 5.08 18.80 7.12
N ASP A 61 5.13 19.75 6.19
CA ASP A 61 5.98 20.94 6.31
C ASP A 61 5.58 21.85 7.48
N SER A 62 4.34 21.77 7.94
CA SER A 62 3.84 22.55 9.08
C SER A 62 4.23 21.96 10.44
N TRP A 63 4.66 20.69 10.49
CA TRP A 63 4.95 20.01 11.74
C TRP A 63 6.10 20.64 12.52
N GLY A 64 5.93 20.77 13.83
CA GLY A 64 6.94 21.38 14.72
C GLY A 64 7.08 22.89 14.55
N THR A 65 6.20 23.52 13.79
CA THR A 65 6.12 24.98 13.67
C THR A 65 5.02 25.53 14.59
N GLY A 66 5.05 26.84 14.85
CA GLY A 66 3.96 27.50 15.58
C GLY A 66 2.65 27.61 14.79
N GLN A 67 2.61 27.14 13.55
CA GLN A 67 1.47 27.20 12.61
C GLN A 67 1.18 25.81 12.03
N GLU A 68 1.24 24.78 12.89
CA GLU A 68 0.90 23.42 12.50
C GLU A 68 -0.55 23.35 11.98
N CYS A 69 -0.73 22.74 10.81
CA CYS A 69 -2.01 22.62 10.13
C CYS A 69 -2.71 21.30 10.51
N ASP A 70 -4.03 21.25 10.37
CA ASP A 70 -4.80 20.02 10.57
C ASP A 70 -4.47 18.97 9.50
N ALA A 71 -4.54 17.69 9.89
CA ALA A 71 -4.33 16.57 8.96
C ALA A 71 -5.39 16.59 7.84
N PRO A 72 -4.98 16.49 6.56
CA PRO A 72 -5.91 16.48 5.46
C PRO A 72 -6.84 15.26 5.54
N GLN A 73 -8.10 15.46 5.16
CA GLN A 73 -9.12 14.42 5.15
C GLN A 73 -9.42 13.98 3.71
N PRO A 74 -9.71 12.68 3.47
CA PRO A 74 -10.17 12.24 2.15
C PRO A 74 -11.36 13.08 1.70
N GLN A 75 -11.35 13.51 0.43
CA GLN A 75 -12.47 14.28 -0.10
C GLN A 75 -13.66 13.34 -0.27
N SER A 76 -14.72 13.56 0.50
CA SER A 76 -15.99 12.85 0.30
C SER A 76 -16.48 13.09 -1.14
N ARG A 77 -16.69 12.03 -1.90
CA ARG A 77 -17.36 12.10 -3.21
C ARG A 77 -18.81 12.51 -3.07
#